data_AF-A0A1M7M5X4-F1
#
_entry.id   AF-A0A1M7M5X4-F1
#
_cell.length_a   1.000
_cell.length_b   1.000
_cell.length_c   1.000
_cell.angle_alpha   90.00
_cell.angle_beta   90.00
_cell.angle_gamma   90.00
#
_symmetry.space_group_name_H-M   'P 1'
#
loop_
_entity.id
_entity.type
_entity.pdbx_description
1 polymer ?
#
loop_
_entity_poly.entity_id
_entity_poly.type
_entity_poly.pdbx_seq_one_letter_code
_entity_poly.pdbx_strand_id
1 'polypeptide(L)'
;MSRKDLDAVRVRARLLAALNHDLRAPLARIATSASTGWVDVLTLENEARRQLEWLSDLQECARFELQAPELAPAPAYLHALMRHVSHDNSELPALAVLDARRLAQVLARLRDHAGGQMALRALNFPGDVALAFQAGVADGPWSDVTAALSDDRILPGVMVAAHLVRAMGGVLQQSGDALRFAIRVPLAEEQDAMPPTPHFDWPEPFGSGHAILLLEPHQPMQDYLSEILESAEFDVQYEPGDRDPSLILCADESVWDIWPREEAPPVLLHTLLPPLRPTDFIEVMYKPAPAAMLLSALRRRLEIRL
;
A
#
# COMPACT_ATOMS: atom_id res chain seq x y z
N MET A 1 9.95 -17.27 44.24
CA MET A 1 9.66 -16.50 43.01
C MET A 1 8.84 -17.38 42.09
N SER A 2 7.72 -16.88 41.58
CA SER A 2 6.83 -17.63 40.68
C SER A 2 7.46 -17.73 39.29
N ARG A 3 7.08 -18.75 38.50
CA ARG A 3 7.52 -18.92 37.11
C ARG A 3 7.23 -17.69 36.25
N LYS A 4 6.09 -17.02 36.53
CA LYS A 4 5.71 -15.73 35.90
C LYS A 4 6.67 -14.59 36.23
N ASP A 5 7.23 -14.54 37.44
CA ASP A 5 8.18 -13.49 37.86
C ASP A 5 9.52 -13.67 37.15
N LEU A 6 9.95 -14.92 36.96
CA LEU A 6 11.18 -15.26 36.25
C LEU A 6 11.07 -14.98 34.74
N ASP A 7 9.90 -15.24 34.15
CA ASP A 7 9.63 -14.90 32.75
C ASP A 7 9.58 -13.38 32.54
N ALA A 8 8.93 -12.63 33.44
CA ALA A 8 8.88 -11.17 33.39
C ALA A 8 10.27 -10.52 33.50
N VAL A 9 11.13 -11.02 34.40
CA VAL A 9 12.51 -10.54 34.56
C VAL A 9 13.34 -10.85 33.30
N ARG A 10 13.14 -12.04 32.69
CA ARG A 10 13.84 -12.44 31.47
C ARG A 10 13.44 -11.60 30.26
N VAL A 11 12.14 -11.36 30.07
CA VAL A 11 11.60 -10.49 29.02
C VAL A 11 12.13 -9.07 29.21
N ARG A 12 12.09 -8.53 30.44
CA ARG A 12 12.63 -7.20 30.75
C ARG A 12 14.12 -7.08 30.45
N ALA A 13 14.93 -8.07 30.86
CA ALA A 13 16.36 -8.07 30.60
C ALA A 13 16.67 -8.11 29.09
N ARG A 14 15.89 -8.87 28.31
CA ARG A 14 16.02 -8.97 26.86
C ARG A 14 15.59 -7.70 26.14
N LEU A 15 14.46 -7.10 26.53
CA LEU A 15 14.04 -5.79 26.03
C LEU A 15 15.10 -4.72 26.27
N LEU A 16 15.69 -4.68 27.48
CA LEU A 16 16.76 -3.75 27.81
C LEU A 16 18.05 -4.04 27.00
N ALA A 17 18.36 -5.30 26.73
CA ALA A 17 19.50 -5.67 25.90
C ALA A 17 19.28 -5.27 24.42
N ALA A 18 18.10 -5.54 23.86
CA ALA A 18 17.73 -5.15 22.50
C ALA A 18 17.69 -3.64 22.34
N LEU A 19 17.03 -2.91 23.26
CA LEU A 19 17.05 -1.45 23.31
C LEU A 19 18.49 -0.92 23.35
N ASN A 20 19.34 -1.45 24.22
CA ASN A 20 20.73 -1.00 24.31
C ASN A 20 21.52 -1.30 23.03
N HIS A 21 21.39 -2.49 22.44
CA HIS A 21 22.14 -2.86 21.24
C HIS A 21 21.67 -2.07 20.01
N ASP A 22 20.36 -2.06 19.75
CA ASP A 22 19.77 -1.53 18.53
C ASP A 22 19.60 -0.01 18.55
N LEU A 23 19.65 0.63 19.73
CA LEU A 23 19.82 2.09 19.83
C LEU A 23 21.28 2.50 19.73
N ARG A 24 22.19 1.79 20.40
CA ARG A 24 23.58 2.23 20.52
C ARG A 24 24.36 2.07 19.22
N ALA A 25 24.16 0.99 18.47
CA ALA A 25 24.94 0.74 17.26
C ALA A 25 24.72 1.81 16.16
N PRO A 26 23.48 2.21 15.83
CA PRO A 26 23.25 3.26 14.85
C PRO A 26 23.55 4.66 15.39
N LEU A 27 23.28 4.95 16.67
CA LEU A 27 23.69 6.23 17.29
C LEU A 27 25.22 6.38 17.29
N ALA A 28 25.97 5.29 17.48
CA ALA A 28 27.42 5.29 17.34
C ALA A 28 27.87 5.53 15.89
N ARG A 29 27.16 4.98 14.89
CA ARG A 29 27.40 5.28 13.46
C ARG A 29 27.14 6.75 13.14
N ILE A 30 26.01 7.29 13.59
CA ILE A 30 25.64 8.71 13.46
C ILE A 30 26.70 9.61 14.10
N ALA A 31 27.11 9.31 15.34
CA ALA A 31 28.15 10.07 16.06
C ALA A 31 29.52 9.99 15.36
N THR A 32 29.88 8.82 14.81
CA THR A 32 31.13 8.62 14.07
C THR A 32 31.12 9.43 12.76
N SER A 33 30.04 9.35 11.97
CA SER A 33 29.87 10.12 10.74
C SER A 33 29.84 11.63 10.98
N ALA A 34 29.23 12.08 12.07
CA ALA A 34 29.25 13.49 12.48
C ALA A 34 30.67 13.95 12.88
N SER A 35 31.49 13.08 13.47
CA SER A 35 32.85 13.41 13.94
C SER A 35 33.91 13.46 12.84
N THR A 36 33.72 12.76 11.71
CA THR A 36 34.69 12.67 10.61
C THR A 36 34.58 13.80 9.58
N GLY A 37 33.59 14.70 9.70
CA GLY A 37 33.44 15.91 8.88
C GLY A 37 32.93 15.68 7.45
N TRP A 38 32.78 14.42 7.02
CA TRP A 38 32.07 14.04 5.80
C TRP A 38 30.72 13.43 6.18
N VAL A 39 29.68 14.26 6.21
CA VAL A 39 28.33 13.82 6.53
C VAL A 39 27.59 13.56 5.22
N ASP A 40 27.42 12.30 4.87
CA ASP A 40 26.35 11.92 3.95
C ASP A 40 25.02 12.02 4.70
N VAL A 41 24.37 13.19 4.54
CA VAL A 41 23.12 13.54 5.21
C VAL A 41 22.02 12.53 4.89
N LEU A 42 21.99 12.00 3.67
CA LEU A 42 20.98 11.01 3.26
C LEU A 42 21.17 9.68 3.99
N THR A 43 22.42 9.21 4.11
CA THR A 43 22.71 7.99 4.88
C THR A 43 22.38 8.16 6.36
N LEU A 44 22.66 9.33 6.94
CA LEU A 44 22.34 9.63 8.34
C LEU A 44 20.82 9.72 8.57
N GLU A 45 20.09 10.36 7.68
CA GLU A 45 18.62 10.44 7.73
C GLU A 45 17.98 9.05 7.62
N ASN A 46 18.44 8.23 6.68
CA ASN A 46 17.95 6.86 6.50
C ASN A 46 18.17 6.03 7.76
N GLU A 47 19.35 6.14 8.37
CA GLU A 47 19.66 5.38 9.58
C GLU A 47 18.80 5.83 10.78
N ALA A 48 18.63 7.14 10.96
CA ALA A 48 17.74 7.68 11.98
C ALA A 48 16.28 7.25 11.77
N ARG A 49 15.79 7.28 10.52
CA ARG A 49 14.45 6.84 10.16
C ARG A 49 14.24 5.35 10.49
N ARG A 50 15.18 4.49 10.12
CA ARG A 50 15.15 3.06 10.45
C ARG A 50 15.12 2.80 11.96
N GLN A 51 15.84 3.60 12.76
CA GLN A 51 15.78 3.50 14.22
C GLN A 51 14.41 3.88 14.78
N LEU A 52 13.84 4.98 14.30
CA LEU A 52 12.51 5.42 14.73
C LEU A 52 11.43 4.39 14.36
N GLU A 53 11.53 3.81 13.18
CA GLU A 53 10.66 2.71 12.74
C GLU A 53 10.81 1.47 13.63
N TRP A 54 12.05 1.07 13.94
CA TRP A 54 12.30 -0.07 14.84
C TRP A 54 11.72 0.16 16.25
N LEU A 55 11.88 1.37 16.80
CA LEU A 55 11.29 1.75 18.09
C LEU A 55 9.76 1.73 18.06
N SER A 56 9.17 2.29 16.99
CA SER A 56 7.72 2.27 16.78
C SER A 56 7.20 0.83 16.70
N ASP A 57 7.88 -0.04 15.96
CA ASP A 57 7.50 -1.45 15.84
C ASP A 57 7.62 -2.19 17.19
N LEU A 58 8.65 -1.90 17.99
CA LEU A 58 8.82 -2.50 19.31
C LEU A 58 7.69 -2.07 20.25
N GLN A 59 7.32 -0.79 20.24
CA GLN A 59 6.18 -0.29 21.01
C GLN A 59 4.87 -0.95 20.55
N GLU A 60 4.68 -1.10 19.24
CA GLU A 60 3.50 -1.75 18.69
C GLU A 60 3.44 -3.24 19.05
N CYS A 61 4.57 -3.96 19.04
CA CYS A 61 4.66 -5.34 19.54
C CYS A 61 4.26 -5.44 21.00
N ALA A 62 4.80 -4.59 21.87
CA ALA A 62 4.46 -4.58 23.29
C ALA A 62 2.95 -4.33 23.51
N ARG A 63 2.33 -3.48 22.68
CA ARG A 63 0.88 -3.28 22.69
C ARG A 63 0.14 -4.54 22.22
N PHE A 64 0.61 -5.18 21.15
CA PHE A 64 -0.03 -6.36 20.57
C PHE A 64 0.06 -7.63 21.43
N GLU A 65 1.05 -7.72 22.32
CA GLU A 65 1.08 -8.78 23.34
C GLU A 65 0.00 -8.59 24.42
N LEU A 66 -0.40 -7.35 24.69
CA LEU A 66 -1.43 -7.04 25.69
C LEU A 66 -2.84 -7.11 25.08
N GLN A 67 -3.00 -6.65 23.84
CA GLN A 67 -4.28 -6.60 23.14
C GLN A 67 -4.05 -6.89 21.66
N ALA A 68 -4.79 -7.88 21.13
CA ALA A 68 -4.72 -8.21 19.71
C ALA A 68 -5.00 -6.98 18.82
N PRO A 69 -4.35 -6.85 17.65
CA PRO A 69 -4.60 -5.75 16.73
C PRO A 69 -6.09 -5.68 16.34
N GLU A 70 -6.68 -4.50 16.47
CA GLU A 70 -8.00 -4.22 15.92
C GLU A 70 -7.88 -3.97 14.41
N LEU A 71 -8.65 -4.74 13.64
CA LEU A 71 -8.76 -4.60 12.19
C LEU A 71 -10.03 -3.81 11.85
N ALA A 72 -9.94 -2.99 10.82
CA ALA A 72 -11.08 -2.31 10.20
C ALA A 72 -11.26 -2.84 8.77
N PRO A 73 -11.84 -4.05 8.59
CA PRO A 73 -12.03 -4.61 7.26
C PRO A 73 -13.02 -3.75 6.46
N ALA A 74 -12.64 -3.41 5.23
CA ALA A 74 -13.46 -2.69 4.28
C ALA A 74 -13.15 -3.16 2.85
N PRO A 75 -14.02 -2.90 1.86
CA PRO A 75 -13.69 -3.13 0.46
C PRO A 75 -12.42 -2.38 0.07
N ALA A 76 -11.42 -3.14 -0.39
CA ALA A 76 -10.12 -2.64 -0.75
C ALA A 76 -9.78 -3.03 -2.19
N TYR A 77 -9.32 -2.06 -2.96
CA TYR A 77 -8.92 -2.25 -4.35
C TYR A 77 -7.55 -2.94 -4.43
N LEU A 78 -7.53 -4.19 -4.90
CA LEU A 78 -6.35 -5.03 -4.82
C LEU A 78 -5.26 -4.60 -5.80
N HIS A 79 -5.60 -4.18 -7.01
CA HIS A 79 -4.59 -3.74 -8.01
C HIS A 79 -3.83 -2.50 -7.56
N ALA A 80 -4.49 -1.54 -6.89
CA ALA A 80 -3.81 -0.40 -6.29
C ALA A 80 -2.92 -0.79 -5.11
N LEU A 81 -3.38 -1.72 -4.26
CA LEU A 81 -2.62 -2.20 -3.11
C LEU A 81 -1.38 -3.03 -3.53
N MET A 82 -1.48 -3.78 -4.63
CA MET A 82 -0.46 -4.70 -5.12
C MET A 82 0.47 -4.11 -6.18
N ARG A 83 0.38 -2.80 -6.48
CA ARG A 83 1.17 -2.12 -7.51
C ARG A 83 2.71 -2.27 -7.42
N HIS A 84 3.22 -2.66 -6.25
CA HIS A 84 4.65 -2.88 -5.99
C HIS A 84 4.99 -4.33 -5.66
N VAL A 85 4.07 -5.26 -5.89
CA VAL A 85 4.22 -6.69 -5.63
C VAL A 85 4.14 -7.39 -6.97
N SER A 86 5.11 -8.24 -7.30
CA SER A 86 4.99 -9.06 -8.51
C SER A 86 3.93 -10.12 -8.27
N HIS A 87 2.96 -10.25 -9.15
CA HIS A 87 1.97 -11.31 -9.07
C HIS A 87 1.93 -12.08 -10.36
N ASP A 88 1.62 -13.38 -10.26
CA ASP A 88 1.41 -14.21 -11.43
C ASP A 88 0.19 -13.71 -12.22
N ASN A 89 0.06 -14.14 -13.48
CA ASN A 89 -1.12 -13.89 -14.32
C ASN A 89 -2.43 -14.54 -13.79
N SER A 90 -2.45 -15.02 -12.54
CA SER A 90 -3.70 -15.34 -11.83
C SER A 90 -4.55 -14.07 -11.76
N GLU A 91 -5.82 -14.17 -12.16
CA GLU A 91 -6.78 -13.06 -12.14
C GLU A 91 -6.97 -12.53 -10.71
N LEU A 92 -6.13 -11.59 -10.30
CA LEU A 92 -6.32 -10.86 -9.05
C LEU A 92 -7.67 -10.12 -9.16
N PRO A 93 -8.64 -10.39 -8.26
CA PRO A 93 -9.93 -9.73 -8.33
C PRO A 93 -9.79 -8.24 -8.08
N ALA A 94 -10.79 -7.47 -8.51
CA ALA A 94 -10.77 -6.02 -8.36
C ALA A 94 -10.75 -5.61 -6.87
N LEU A 95 -11.66 -6.16 -6.06
CA LEU A 95 -11.82 -5.82 -4.65
C LEU A 95 -11.97 -7.06 -3.76
N ALA A 96 -11.53 -6.90 -2.51
CA ALA A 96 -11.81 -7.82 -1.42
C ALA A 96 -12.01 -7.07 -0.10
N VAL A 97 -12.72 -7.68 0.85
CA VAL A 97 -12.93 -7.11 2.19
C VAL A 97 -11.71 -7.39 3.07
N LEU A 98 -10.88 -6.37 3.29
CA LEU A 98 -9.68 -6.45 4.12
C LEU A 98 -9.26 -5.09 4.70
N ASP A 99 -8.41 -5.08 5.72
CA ASP A 99 -7.82 -3.83 6.22
C ASP A 99 -6.59 -3.48 5.37
N ALA A 100 -6.78 -2.64 4.34
CA ALA A 100 -5.74 -2.31 3.37
C ALA A 100 -4.51 -1.65 4.01
N ARG A 101 -4.73 -0.84 5.07
CA ARG A 101 -3.66 -0.14 5.78
C ARG A 101 -2.80 -1.14 6.57
N ARG A 102 -3.44 -2.09 7.27
CA ARG A 102 -2.70 -3.13 8.01
C ARG A 102 -2.02 -4.12 7.08
N LEU A 103 -2.64 -4.48 5.95
CA LEU A 103 -1.98 -5.29 4.94
C LEU A 103 -0.76 -4.56 4.34
N ALA A 104 -0.90 -3.30 3.92
CA ALA A 104 0.23 -2.49 3.45
C ALA A 104 1.37 -2.41 4.48
N GLN A 105 1.04 -2.29 5.78
CA GLN A 105 2.01 -2.33 6.86
C GLN A 105 2.77 -3.66 6.90
N VAL A 106 2.06 -4.81 6.82
CA VAL A 106 2.70 -6.14 6.72
C VAL A 106 3.62 -6.21 5.51
N LEU A 107 3.15 -5.82 4.33
CA LEU A 107 3.95 -5.91 3.09
C LEU A 107 5.21 -5.04 3.18
N ALA A 108 5.13 -3.85 3.77
CA ALA A 108 6.29 -3.00 3.99
C ALA A 108 7.33 -3.70 4.89
N ARG A 109 6.91 -4.23 6.05
CA ARG A 109 7.82 -4.92 6.99
C ARG A 109 8.47 -6.16 6.39
N LEU A 110 7.73 -6.93 5.58
CA LEU A 110 8.28 -8.08 4.88
C LEU A 110 9.34 -7.69 3.86
N ARG A 111 9.09 -6.63 3.08
CA ARG A 111 10.05 -6.10 2.11
C ARG A 111 11.32 -5.59 2.79
N ASP A 112 11.17 -4.85 3.88
CA ASP A 112 12.29 -4.28 4.64
C ASP A 112 13.15 -5.39 5.27
N HIS A 113 12.52 -6.50 5.67
CA HIS A 113 13.23 -7.66 6.21
C HIS A 113 13.95 -8.48 5.13
N ALA A 114 13.24 -8.85 4.06
CA ALA A 114 13.75 -9.75 3.02
C ALA A 114 14.59 -9.03 1.94
N GLY A 115 14.74 -7.71 2.01
CA GLY A 115 15.60 -6.94 1.11
C GLY A 115 15.00 -6.67 -0.26
N GLY A 116 13.66 -6.59 -0.38
CA GLY A 116 13.02 -6.09 -1.59
C GLY A 116 11.87 -6.94 -2.11
N GLN A 117 12.18 -7.85 -3.03
CA GLN A 117 11.17 -8.45 -3.91
C GLN A 117 10.13 -9.27 -3.16
N MET A 118 8.88 -9.07 -3.56
CA MET A 118 7.72 -9.75 -3.02
C MET A 118 6.88 -10.30 -4.16
N ALA A 119 6.52 -11.57 -4.03
CA ALA A 119 5.62 -12.26 -4.92
C ALA A 119 4.25 -12.45 -4.26
N LEU A 120 3.19 -12.34 -5.06
CA LEU A 120 1.81 -12.65 -4.71
C LEU A 120 1.27 -13.73 -5.65
N ARG A 121 0.61 -14.72 -5.07
CA ARG A 121 -0.24 -15.66 -5.79
C ARG A 121 -1.68 -15.51 -5.29
N ALA A 122 -2.61 -15.29 -6.22
CA ALA A 122 -4.04 -15.24 -5.93
C ALA A 122 -4.72 -16.53 -6.40
N LEU A 123 -5.65 -17.04 -5.59
CA LEU A 123 -6.52 -18.16 -5.94
C LEU A 123 -7.97 -17.77 -5.64
N ASN A 124 -8.78 -17.67 -6.68
CA ASN A 124 -10.19 -17.31 -6.57
C ASN A 124 -11.03 -18.52 -6.17
N PHE A 125 -11.93 -18.31 -5.22
CA PHE A 125 -12.97 -19.24 -4.80
C PHE A 125 -14.33 -18.56 -4.96
N PRO A 126 -15.44 -19.31 -4.97
CA PRO A 126 -16.76 -18.71 -4.91
C PRO A 126 -16.90 -17.85 -3.64
N GLY A 127 -17.01 -16.53 -3.82
CA GLY A 127 -17.19 -15.54 -2.75
C GLY A 127 -15.92 -15.10 -2.01
N ASP A 128 -14.76 -15.74 -2.23
CA ASP A 128 -13.51 -15.42 -1.54
C ASP A 128 -12.30 -15.44 -2.48
N VAL A 129 -11.22 -14.81 -2.05
CA VAL A 129 -9.89 -14.97 -2.65
C VAL A 129 -8.87 -15.36 -1.59
N ALA A 130 -8.02 -16.34 -1.88
CA ALA A 130 -6.82 -16.62 -1.11
C ALA A 130 -5.63 -15.87 -1.70
N LEU A 131 -4.98 -15.06 -0.88
CA LEU A 131 -3.80 -14.29 -1.22
C LEU A 131 -2.60 -14.88 -0.48
N ALA A 132 -1.63 -15.39 -1.23
CA ALA A 132 -0.40 -15.94 -0.69
C ALA A 132 0.79 -15.05 -1.08
N PHE A 133 1.48 -14.52 -0.07
CA PHE A 133 2.61 -13.61 -0.24
C PHE A 133 3.91 -14.31 0.14
N GLN A 134 4.97 -14.04 -0.61
CA GLN A 134 6.32 -14.46 -0.28
C GLN A 134 7.31 -13.33 -0.55
N ALA A 135 8.20 -13.08 0.41
CA ALA A 135 9.32 -12.17 0.28
C ALA A 135 10.62 -12.96 0.46
N GLY A 136 11.59 -12.77 -0.45
CA GLY A 136 12.86 -13.49 -0.44
C GLY A 136 12.80 -14.95 -0.94
N VAL A 137 13.93 -15.65 -0.79
CA VAL A 137 14.14 -17.04 -1.23
C VAL A 137 14.31 -17.94 -0.01
N ALA A 138 13.52 -19.00 0.08
CA ALA A 138 13.56 -19.93 1.20
C ALA A 138 14.93 -20.61 1.34
N ASP A 139 15.44 -20.64 2.56
CA ASP A 139 16.65 -21.37 2.95
C ASP A 139 16.30 -22.43 4.01
N GLY A 140 15.75 -23.55 3.53
CA GLY A 140 15.37 -24.70 4.37
C GLY A 140 13.87 -24.78 4.68
N PRO A 141 13.48 -25.49 5.77
CA PRO A 141 12.08 -25.68 6.10
C PRO A 141 11.44 -24.38 6.60
N TRP A 142 10.13 -24.26 6.37
CA TRP A 142 9.33 -23.17 6.91
C TRP A 142 8.94 -23.45 8.36
N SER A 143 9.03 -22.42 9.20
CA SER A 143 8.60 -22.45 10.59
C SER A 143 7.72 -21.25 10.91
N ASP A 144 6.76 -21.43 11.81
CA ASP A 144 5.83 -20.36 12.17
C ASP A 144 6.53 -19.31 13.03
N VAL A 145 6.26 -18.04 12.75
CA VAL A 145 6.74 -16.92 13.55
C VAL A 145 5.82 -16.73 14.76
N THR A 146 6.33 -17.05 15.94
CA THR A 146 5.62 -16.94 17.22
C THR A 146 5.32 -15.49 17.62
N ALA A 147 6.28 -14.60 17.32
CA ALA A 147 6.22 -13.17 17.62
C ALA A 147 6.02 -12.87 19.11
N ALA A 148 6.82 -13.52 19.96
CA ALA A 148 6.85 -13.22 21.39
C ALA A 148 8.13 -12.45 21.74
N LEU A 149 8.02 -11.44 22.62
CA LEU A 149 9.16 -10.73 23.20
C LEU A 149 10.00 -11.64 24.10
N SER A 150 9.49 -12.84 24.41
CA SER A 150 10.24 -13.93 25.02
C SER A 150 11.08 -14.75 24.03
N ASP A 151 11.07 -14.45 22.73
CA ASP A 151 11.89 -15.15 21.76
C ASP A 151 13.37 -14.74 21.90
N ASP A 152 14.29 -15.59 21.41
CA ASP A 152 15.74 -15.36 21.55
C ASP A 152 16.25 -14.21 20.68
N ARG A 153 15.54 -13.90 19.59
CA ARG A 153 15.84 -12.78 18.69
C ARG A 153 14.61 -11.89 18.57
N ILE A 154 14.75 -10.62 18.96
CA ILE A 154 13.70 -9.62 18.83
C ILE A 154 13.83 -8.95 17.46
N LEU A 155 12.84 -9.18 16.59
CA LEU A 155 12.76 -8.57 15.26
C LEU A 155 11.43 -7.82 15.16
N PRO A 156 11.34 -6.59 15.69
CA PRO A 156 10.05 -5.92 15.90
C PRO A 156 9.20 -5.83 14.62
N GLY A 157 9.78 -5.48 13.48
CA GLY A 157 9.04 -5.43 12.21
C GLY A 157 8.43 -6.77 11.80
N VAL A 158 9.16 -7.89 11.99
CA VAL A 158 8.66 -9.25 11.70
C VAL A 158 7.60 -9.65 12.72
N MET A 159 7.78 -9.28 13.98
CA MET A 159 6.83 -9.57 15.06
C MET A 159 5.50 -8.81 14.86
N VAL A 160 5.56 -7.51 14.52
CA VAL A 160 4.38 -6.72 14.12
C VAL A 160 3.68 -7.41 12.95
N ALA A 161 4.42 -7.79 11.92
CA ALA A 161 3.85 -8.46 10.76
C ALA A 161 3.13 -9.77 11.15
N ALA A 162 3.74 -10.60 12.00
CA ALA A 162 3.13 -11.83 12.48
C ALA A 162 1.85 -11.60 13.29
N HIS A 163 1.82 -10.59 14.17
CA HIS A 163 0.59 -10.23 14.91
C HIS A 163 -0.52 -9.78 13.97
N LEU A 164 -0.22 -8.94 12.99
CA LEU A 164 -1.20 -8.45 12.01
C LEU A 164 -1.70 -9.58 11.10
N VAL A 165 -0.81 -10.43 10.59
CA VAL A 165 -1.18 -11.61 9.80
C VAL A 165 -2.07 -12.54 10.59
N ARG A 166 -1.77 -12.79 11.87
CA ARG A 166 -2.61 -13.60 12.76
C ARG A 166 -3.99 -12.97 12.97
N ALA A 167 -4.06 -11.65 13.16
CA ALA A 167 -5.32 -10.93 13.27
C ALA A 167 -6.15 -11.05 11.97
N MET A 168 -5.49 -11.08 10.81
CA MET A 168 -6.13 -11.31 9.50
C MET A 168 -6.48 -12.78 9.22
N GLY A 169 -6.30 -13.69 10.19
CA GLY A 169 -6.61 -15.11 10.05
C GLY A 169 -5.56 -15.95 9.32
N GLY A 170 -4.36 -15.39 9.08
CA GLY A 170 -3.23 -16.09 8.48
C GLY A 170 -2.18 -16.54 9.51
N VAL A 171 -1.08 -17.11 8.99
CA VAL A 171 0.11 -17.45 9.77
C VAL A 171 1.34 -16.96 9.02
N LEU A 172 2.19 -16.16 9.69
CA LEU A 172 3.48 -15.76 9.15
C LEU A 172 4.49 -16.89 9.38
N GLN A 173 5.20 -17.27 8.32
CA GLN A 173 6.24 -18.30 8.35
C GLN A 173 7.57 -17.73 7.86
N GLN A 174 8.66 -18.28 8.40
CA GLN A 174 10.03 -17.89 8.08
C GLN A 174 10.87 -19.10 7.66
N SER A 175 11.78 -18.87 6.70
CA SER A 175 12.81 -19.81 6.24
C SER A 175 14.07 -19.01 5.88
N GLY A 176 15.08 -19.03 6.76
CA GLY A 176 16.21 -18.09 6.67
C GLY A 176 15.71 -16.64 6.79
N ASP A 177 16.07 -15.79 5.83
CA ASP A 177 15.56 -14.40 5.74
C ASP A 177 14.26 -14.28 4.91
N ALA A 178 13.77 -15.39 4.34
CA ALA A 178 12.52 -15.38 3.60
C ALA A 178 11.31 -15.46 4.53
N LEU A 179 10.26 -14.74 4.15
CA LEU A 179 8.99 -14.67 4.86
C LEU A 179 7.85 -15.02 3.91
N ARG A 180 6.85 -15.73 4.41
CA ARG A 180 5.61 -15.96 3.67
C ARG A 180 4.40 -15.98 4.58
N PHE A 181 3.26 -15.67 4.03
CA PHE A 181 1.98 -15.89 4.69
C PHE A 181 0.87 -16.05 3.65
N ALA A 182 -0.26 -16.60 4.08
CA ALA A 182 -1.47 -16.61 3.29
C ALA A 182 -2.64 -16.13 4.14
N ILE A 183 -3.57 -15.41 3.50
CA ILE A 183 -4.86 -15.00 4.06
C ILE A 183 -5.96 -15.37 3.08
N ARG A 184 -7.16 -15.61 3.59
CA ARG A 184 -8.38 -15.76 2.79
C ARG A 184 -9.34 -14.65 3.17
N VAL A 185 -9.80 -13.92 2.17
CA VAL A 185 -10.63 -12.73 2.36
C VAL A 185 -11.86 -12.82 1.45
N PRO A 186 -13.03 -12.35 1.91
CA PRO A 186 -14.22 -12.27 1.06
C PRO A 186 -13.99 -11.34 -0.12
N LEU A 187 -14.59 -11.66 -1.26
CA LEU A 187 -14.70 -10.71 -2.37
C LEU A 187 -15.61 -9.55 -1.96
N ALA A 188 -15.36 -8.39 -2.55
CA ALA A 188 -16.20 -7.21 -2.38
C ALA A 188 -16.68 -6.71 -3.75
N GLU A 189 -17.80 -6.00 -3.74
CA GLU A 189 -18.32 -5.30 -4.92
C GLU A 189 -17.91 -3.82 -4.85
N GLU A 190 -17.82 -3.17 -6.01
CA GLU A 190 -17.42 -1.76 -6.07
C GLU A 190 -18.44 -0.84 -5.36
N GLN A 191 -19.74 -1.20 -5.39
CA GLN A 191 -20.81 -0.44 -4.74
C GLN A 191 -20.64 -0.30 -3.21
N ASP A 192 -19.88 -1.20 -2.58
CA ASP A 192 -19.60 -1.18 -1.15
C ASP A 192 -18.32 -0.38 -0.83
N ALA A 193 -17.53 -0.04 -1.86
CA ALA A 193 -16.27 0.66 -1.70
C ALA A 193 -16.52 2.17 -1.55
N MET A 194 -15.85 2.78 -0.58
CA MET A 194 -15.84 4.22 -0.45
C MET A 194 -14.58 4.79 -1.10
N PRO A 195 -14.66 5.97 -1.74
CA PRO A 195 -13.47 6.68 -2.18
C PRO A 195 -12.56 6.98 -0.97
N PRO A 196 -11.25 7.14 -1.20
CA PRO A 196 -10.34 7.48 -0.12
C PRO A 196 -10.70 8.86 0.45
N THR A 197 -10.51 9.04 1.75
CA THR A 197 -10.65 10.37 2.34
C THR A 197 -9.57 11.29 1.75
N PRO A 198 -9.93 12.45 1.18
CA PRO A 198 -8.95 13.37 0.64
C PRO A 198 -8.05 13.87 1.78
N HIS A 199 -6.77 13.50 1.73
CA HIS A 199 -5.75 13.98 2.65
C HIS A 199 -4.52 14.38 1.85
N PHE A 200 -4.58 15.59 1.26
CA PHE A 200 -3.45 16.17 0.56
C PHE A 200 -3.57 17.69 0.53
N ASP A 201 -2.44 18.36 0.39
CA ASP A 201 -2.39 19.80 0.14
C ASP A 201 -2.83 20.05 -1.30
N TRP A 202 -3.96 20.76 -1.46
CA TRP A 202 -4.46 21.12 -2.77
C TRP A 202 -3.42 21.93 -3.54
N PRO A 203 -3.01 21.50 -4.75
CA PRO A 203 -2.11 22.30 -5.56
C PRO A 203 -2.79 23.60 -5.98
N GLU A 204 -2.01 24.60 -6.37
CA GLU A 204 -2.56 25.77 -7.06
C GLU A 204 -3.38 25.31 -8.28
N PRO A 205 -4.61 25.82 -8.44
CA PRO A 205 -5.46 25.47 -9.57
C PRO A 205 -4.77 25.75 -10.91
N PHE A 206 -4.98 24.87 -11.87
CA PHE A 206 -4.30 24.92 -13.18
C PHE A 206 -5.16 24.41 -14.33
N GLY A 207 -6.39 23.96 -14.06
CA GLY A 207 -7.30 23.36 -15.03
C GLY A 207 -8.14 24.36 -15.82
N SER A 208 -8.04 25.66 -15.53
CA SER A 208 -8.84 26.70 -16.17
C SER A 208 -8.71 26.64 -17.70
N GLY A 209 -9.86 26.61 -18.37
CA GLY A 209 -9.92 26.50 -19.84
C GLY A 209 -9.88 25.07 -20.39
N HIS A 210 -9.67 24.04 -19.57
CA HIS A 210 -9.72 22.64 -19.98
C HIS A 210 -10.99 21.95 -19.53
N ALA A 211 -11.69 21.33 -20.48
CA ALA A 211 -12.85 20.50 -20.21
C ALA A 211 -12.46 19.03 -20.06
N ILE A 212 -12.96 18.36 -19.02
CA ILE A 212 -12.73 16.94 -18.76
C ILE A 212 -14.06 16.20 -18.85
N LEU A 213 -14.15 15.21 -19.75
CA LEU A 213 -15.29 14.30 -19.77
C LEU A 213 -15.05 13.17 -18.76
N LEU A 214 -15.84 13.13 -17.70
CA LEU A 214 -15.77 12.14 -16.62
C LEU A 214 -16.81 11.03 -16.84
N LEU A 215 -16.33 9.85 -17.20
CA LEU A 215 -17.13 8.64 -17.40
C LEU A 215 -16.86 7.64 -16.26
N GLU A 216 -17.39 7.95 -15.08
CA GLU A 216 -17.32 7.11 -13.88
C GLU A 216 -18.72 6.64 -13.49
N PRO A 217 -19.06 5.34 -13.64
CA PRO A 217 -20.38 4.82 -13.31
C PRO A 217 -20.61 4.66 -11.80
N HIS A 218 -19.55 4.59 -10.98
CA HIS A 218 -19.69 4.45 -9.54
C HIS A 218 -19.85 5.82 -8.87
N GLN A 219 -21.09 6.18 -8.48
CA GLN A 219 -21.44 7.53 -8.00
C GLN A 219 -20.53 8.10 -6.90
N PRO A 220 -20.20 7.36 -5.81
CA PRO A 220 -19.27 7.87 -4.80
C PRO A 220 -17.88 8.22 -5.37
N MET A 221 -17.40 7.46 -6.35
CA MET A 221 -16.12 7.75 -7.00
C MET A 221 -16.26 8.94 -7.97
N GLN A 222 -17.39 9.04 -8.68
CA GLN A 222 -17.68 10.17 -9.56
C GLN A 222 -17.68 11.48 -8.76
N ASP A 223 -18.42 11.53 -7.65
CA ASP A 223 -18.49 12.71 -6.78
C ASP A 223 -17.10 13.12 -6.27
N TYR A 224 -16.30 12.13 -5.83
CA TYR A 224 -14.93 12.34 -5.36
C TYR A 224 -14.01 12.89 -6.47
N LEU A 225 -14.09 12.34 -7.68
CA LEU A 225 -13.28 12.80 -8.82
C LEU A 225 -13.70 14.20 -9.26
N SER A 226 -15.00 14.49 -9.31
CA SER A 226 -15.53 15.81 -9.62
C SER A 226 -15.02 16.86 -8.63
N GLU A 227 -15.09 16.60 -7.32
CA GLU A 227 -14.56 17.52 -6.30
C GLU A 227 -13.07 17.81 -6.52
N ILE A 228 -12.27 16.79 -6.87
CA ILE A 228 -10.84 16.96 -7.15
C ILE A 228 -10.59 17.82 -8.40
N LEU A 229 -11.33 17.56 -9.47
CA LEU A 229 -11.17 18.24 -10.75
C LEU A 229 -11.63 19.70 -10.66
N GLU A 230 -12.79 19.95 -10.05
CA GLU A 230 -13.35 21.29 -9.84
C GLU A 230 -12.45 22.13 -8.93
N SER A 231 -11.89 21.53 -7.87
CA SER A 231 -10.92 22.20 -6.99
C SER A 231 -9.63 22.61 -7.73
N ALA A 232 -9.30 21.92 -8.82
CA ALA A 232 -8.20 22.28 -9.71
C ALA A 232 -8.62 23.21 -10.87
N GLU A 233 -9.86 23.73 -10.86
CA GLU A 233 -10.47 24.62 -11.87
C GLU A 233 -10.74 23.98 -13.25
N PHE A 234 -10.85 22.66 -13.34
CA PHE A 234 -11.32 22.00 -14.57
C PHE A 234 -12.83 22.18 -14.77
N ASP A 235 -13.25 22.25 -16.04
CA ASP A 235 -14.65 22.22 -16.44
C ASP A 235 -15.08 20.75 -16.61
N VAL A 236 -15.84 20.19 -15.66
CA VAL A 236 -16.19 18.77 -15.62
C VAL A 236 -17.52 18.51 -16.35
N GLN A 237 -17.48 17.59 -17.32
CA GLN A 237 -18.63 17.15 -18.10
C GLN A 237 -18.92 15.67 -17.82
N TYR A 238 -20.20 15.28 -17.82
CA TYR A 238 -20.62 13.89 -17.55
C TYR A 238 -21.19 13.20 -18.79
N GLU A 239 -21.49 13.96 -19.83
CA GLU A 239 -22.00 13.49 -21.11
C GLU A 239 -21.24 14.20 -22.24
N PRO A 240 -21.06 13.56 -23.40
CA PRO A 240 -20.56 14.24 -24.60
C PRO A 240 -21.48 15.42 -24.95
N GLY A 241 -21.04 16.63 -24.65
CA GLY A 241 -21.82 17.86 -24.82
C GLY A 241 -21.33 18.73 -25.97
N ASP A 242 -21.75 20.00 -25.97
CA ASP A 242 -21.45 20.99 -27.03
C ASP A 242 -19.96 21.41 -27.10
N ARG A 243 -19.15 21.09 -26.09
CA ARG A 243 -17.74 21.47 -26.01
C ARG A 243 -16.86 20.23 -26.02
N ASP A 244 -15.97 20.16 -27.01
CA ASP A 244 -14.99 19.07 -27.12
C ASP A 244 -14.11 18.98 -25.85
N PRO A 245 -14.06 17.80 -25.21
CA PRO A 245 -13.25 17.63 -24.01
C PRO A 245 -11.76 17.62 -24.38
N SER A 246 -10.95 18.27 -23.55
CA SER A 246 -9.49 18.24 -23.66
C SER A 246 -8.92 16.85 -23.31
N LEU A 247 -9.64 16.09 -22.47
CA LEU A 247 -9.28 14.74 -22.05
C LEU A 247 -10.53 14.00 -21.57
N ILE A 248 -10.57 12.69 -21.76
CA ILE A 248 -11.58 11.79 -21.21
C ILE A 248 -10.98 11.02 -20.03
N LEU A 249 -11.64 11.06 -18.88
CA LEU A 249 -11.33 10.26 -17.70
C LEU A 249 -12.41 9.18 -17.55
N CYS A 250 -12.09 7.91 -17.75
CA CYS A 250 -13.07 6.83 -17.74
C CYS A 250 -12.71 5.68 -16.79
N ALA A 251 -13.73 4.97 -16.31
CA ALA A 251 -13.55 3.84 -15.39
C ALA A 251 -13.19 2.52 -16.08
N ASP A 252 -13.57 2.34 -17.35
CA ASP A 252 -13.37 1.11 -18.10
C ASP A 252 -13.26 1.37 -19.63
N GLU A 253 -13.20 0.28 -20.40
CA GLU A 253 -13.04 0.33 -21.87
C GLU A 253 -14.35 0.63 -22.63
N SER A 254 -15.49 0.80 -21.96
CA SER A 254 -16.78 1.12 -22.60
C SER A 254 -16.79 2.52 -23.22
N VAL A 255 -15.80 3.37 -22.89
CA VAL A 255 -15.56 4.64 -23.57
C VAL A 255 -15.48 4.48 -25.09
N TRP A 256 -14.97 3.33 -25.56
CA TRP A 256 -14.83 3.04 -26.98
C TRP A 256 -16.15 2.67 -27.69
N ASP A 257 -17.20 2.40 -26.93
CA ASP A 257 -18.55 2.23 -27.47
C ASP A 257 -19.20 3.58 -27.77
N ILE A 258 -18.69 4.66 -27.14
CA ILE A 258 -19.17 6.04 -27.30
C ILE A 258 -18.30 6.79 -28.31
N TRP A 259 -16.97 6.61 -28.26
CA TRP A 259 -16.01 7.32 -29.10
C TRP A 259 -15.12 6.36 -29.89
N PRO A 260 -15.07 6.45 -31.23
CA PRO A 260 -14.08 5.71 -32.02
C PRO A 260 -12.66 6.09 -31.59
N ARG A 261 -11.79 5.09 -31.38
CA ARG A 261 -10.40 5.28 -30.90
C ARG A 261 -9.59 6.29 -31.72
N GLU A 262 -9.83 6.34 -33.03
CA GLU A 262 -9.10 7.21 -33.96
C GLU A 262 -9.51 8.68 -33.85
N GLU A 263 -10.69 8.95 -33.29
CA GLU A 263 -11.30 10.28 -33.20
C GLU A 263 -11.39 10.77 -31.74
N ALA A 264 -11.08 9.91 -30.78
CA ALA A 264 -11.17 10.22 -29.37
C ALA A 264 -10.08 11.21 -28.94
N PRO A 265 -10.43 12.21 -28.11
CA PRO A 265 -9.46 12.95 -27.33
C PRO A 265 -8.59 12.00 -26.48
N PRO A 266 -7.47 12.49 -25.92
CA PRO A 266 -6.64 11.71 -25.01
C PRO A 266 -7.46 11.06 -23.89
N VAL A 267 -7.32 9.74 -23.69
CA VAL A 267 -8.11 8.99 -22.70
C VAL A 267 -7.23 8.49 -21.57
N LEU A 268 -7.53 8.92 -20.34
CA LEU A 268 -6.96 8.42 -19.10
C LEU A 268 -7.92 7.38 -18.50
N LEU A 269 -7.40 6.17 -18.26
CA LEU A 269 -8.18 5.09 -17.67
C LEU A 269 -7.96 5.05 -16.15
N HIS A 270 -9.03 5.18 -15.36
CA HIS A 270 -9.03 5.01 -13.91
C HIS A 270 -9.81 3.75 -13.54
N THR A 271 -9.16 2.59 -13.63
CA THR A 271 -9.82 1.27 -13.68
C THR A 271 -9.66 0.42 -12.43
N LEU A 272 -10.58 -0.51 -12.23
CA LEU A 272 -10.50 -1.59 -11.26
C LEU A 272 -9.51 -2.71 -11.66
N LEU A 273 -9.47 -3.02 -12.96
CA LEU A 273 -8.79 -4.18 -13.53
C LEU A 273 -7.85 -3.75 -14.65
N PRO A 274 -6.76 -4.50 -14.90
CA PRO A 274 -5.88 -4.25 -16.04
C PRO A 274 -6.69 -4.25 -17.35
N PRO A 275 -6.55 -3.23 -18.21
CA PRO A 275 -7.22 -3.21 -19.50
C PRO A 275 -6.66 -4.28 -20.43
N LEU A 276 -7.50 -4.76 -21.35
CA LEU A 276 -7.11 -5.65 -22.44
C LEU A 276 -6.13 -4.96 -23.40
N ARG A 277 -6.31 -3.65 -23.61
CA ARG A 277 -5.47 -2.83 -24.50
C ARG A 277 -4.90 -1.60 -23.78
N PRO A 278 -3.87 -1.79 -22.94
CA PRO A 278 -3.28 -0.67 -22.17
C PRO A 278 -2.70 0.43 -23.05
N THR A 279 -2.30 0.12 -24.29
CA THR A 279 -1.72 1.07 -25.24
C THR A 279 -2.74 2.03 -25.86
N ASP A 280 -4.04 1.76 -25.71
CA ASP A 280 -5.11 2.63 -26.21
C ASP A 280 -5.32 3.85 -25.29
N PHE A 281 -4.70 3.86 -24.12
CA PHE A 281 -4.82 4.90 -23.10
C PHE A 281 -3.52 5.66 -22.93
N ILE A 282 -3.60 6.98 -22.72
CA ILE A 282 -2.40 7.81 -22.48
C ILE A 282 -1.77 7.51 -21.12
N GLU A 283 -2.59 7.06 -20.17
CA GLU A 283 -2.19 6.65 -18.83
C GLU A 283 -3.27 5.74 -18.23
N VAL A 284 -2.84 4.69 -17.52
CA VAL A 284 -3.70 3.76 -16.79
C VAL A 284 -3.39 3.91 -15.31
N MET A 285 -4.42 4.15 -14.51
CA MET A 285 -4.37 4.26 -13.06
C MET A 285 -5.35 3.29 -12.43
N TYR A 286 -4.96 2.63 -11.35
CA TYR A 286 -5.86 1.77 -10.60
C TYR A 286 -6.63 2.55 -9.55
N LYS A 287 -7.93 2.25 -9.40
CA LYS A 287 -8.75 2.78 -8.31
C LYS A 287 -8.25 2.22 -6.96
N PRO A 288 -8.25 3.02 -5.86
CA PRO A 288 -8.35 4.46 -5.88
C PRO A 288 -6.96 5.06 -6.18
N ALA A 289 -6.91 6.01 -7.10
CA ALA A 289 -5.68 6.75 -7.37
C ALA A 289 -5.58 7.91 -6.37
N PRO A 290 -4.42 8.14 -5.73
CA PRO A 290 -4.25 9.34 -4.92
C PRO A 290 -4.52 10.60 -5.75
N ALA A 291 -5.24 11.58 -5.20
CA ALA A 291 -5.59 12.80 -5.92
C ALA A 291 -4.36 13.53 -6.49
N ALA A 292 -3.27 13.60 -5.72
CA ALA A 292 -2.00 14.17 -6.19
C ALA A 292 -1.43 13.43 -7.42
N MET A 293 -1.59 12.11 -7.49
CA MET A 293 -1.16 11.32 -8.64
C MET A 293 -2.03 11.60 -9.86
N LEU A 294 -3.35 11.67 -9.68
CA LEU A 294 -4.32 12.02 -10.72
C LEU A 294 -4.04 13.42 -11.28
N LEU A 295 -3.98 14.44 -10.43
CA LEU A 295 -3.72 15.83 -10.83
C LEU A 295 -2.34 15.98 -11.49
N SER A 296 -1.33 15.28 -10.98
CA SER A 296 0.01 15.28 -11.60
C SER A 296 -0.02 14.68 -13.01
N ALA A 297 -0.79 13.61 -13.24
CA ALA A 297 -0.94 13.07 -14.58
C ALA A 297 -1.71 14.00 -15.50
N LEU A 298 -2.84 14.55 -15.07
CA LEU A 298 -3.60 15.53 -15.85
C LEU A 298 -2.72 16.71 -16.27
N ARG A 299 -1.95 17.27 -15.34
CA ARG A 299 -1.00 18.36 -15.64
C ARG A 299 0.02 17.97 -16.70
N ARG A 300 0.61 16.77 -16.60
CA ARG A 300 1.60 16.28 -17.58
C ARG A 300 0.98 16.04 -18.95
N ARG A 301 -0.23 15.45 -19.00
CA ARG A 301 -0.88 15.03 -20.25
C ARG A 301 -1.53 16.16 -21.02
N LEU A 302 -1.98 17.19 -20.32
CA LEU A 302 -2.51 18.41 -20.93
C LEU A 302 -1.42 19.45 -21.25
N GLU A 303 -0.15 19.13 -20.98
CA GLU A 303 1.01 20.00 -21.23
C GLU A 303 0.92 21.41 -20.58
N ILE A 304 0.23 21.51 -19.45
CA ILE A 304 -0.01 22.78 -18.76
C ILE A 304 1.27 23.26 -18.08
N ARG A 305 1.79 24.42 -18.50
CA ARG A 305 2.96 25.09 -17.89
C ARG A 305 2.52 26.13 -16.86
N LEU A 306 3.27 26.23 -15.76
CA LEU A 306 3.17 27.30 -14.77
C LEU A 306 3.69 28.63 -15.32
#